data_AF-A0A8T5KXH6-F1
#
_entry.id   AF-A0A8T5KXH6-F1
#
_cell.length_a   1.000
_cell.length_b   1.000
_cell.length_c   1.000
_cell.angle_alpha   90.00
_cell.angle_beta   90.00
_cell.angle_gamma   90.00
#
_symmetry.space_group_name_H-M   'P 1'
#
loop_
_entity.id
_entity.type
_entity.pdbx_description
1 polymer ?
#
loop_
_entity_poly.entity_id
_entity_poly.type
_entity_poly.pdbx_seq_one_letter_code
_entity_poly.pdbx_strand_id
1 'polypeptide(L)'
;MEHFPLVDRLHTDVLEKRYGKITAKVIKHNNLIRESHLIDKKGISWTYAITFFPKKRNPKILKIDEAIKNGAPIGMAFRSKGYLIRKNVVDVFAVKLSNHLKKEFNTKETFAKARLSEFYARKGKNPPIIYGTVVEIYSPRFRKARINKVDRAQINPTTKQFGKISVTKEEIWDRITQGNKWKNIQEKHERAKKSSLPEVSRLRERISSCLRR
;
A
#
# COMPACT_ATOMS: atom_id res chain seq x y z
N MET A 1 -10.65 12.32 13.87
CA MET A 1 -10.68 11.39 12.70
C MET A 1 -9.25 10.96 12.43
N GLU A 2 -8.87 9.71 12.67
CA GLU A 2 -7.45 9.33 12.60
C GLU A 2 -6.93 9.28 11.16
N HIS A 3 -6.01 10.20 10.84
CA HIS A 3 -5.28 10.30 9.57
C HIS A 3 -4.24 9.19 9.45
N PHE A 4 -4.03 8.66 8.23
CA PHE A 4 -2.90 7.79 7.97
C PHE A 4 -1.68 8.63 7.56
N PRO A 5 -0.54 8.48 8.26
CA PRO A 5 0.68 9.13 7.85
C PRO A 5 1.07 8.65 6.44
N LEU A 6 1.25 9.61 5.53
CA LEU A 6 1.83 9.38 4.20
C LEU A 6 3.36 9.39 4.24
N VAL A 7 3.91 9.89 5.34
CA VAL A 7 5.33 10.15 5.59
C VAL A 7 5.65 9.71 7.03
N ASP A 8 6.89 9.31 7.27
CA ASP A 8 7.54 9.08 8.58
C ASP A 8 7.05 7.89 9.42
N ARG A 9 5.75 7.64 9.48
CA ARG A 9 5.16 6.52 10.22
C ARG A 9 4.62 5.43 9.29
N LEU A 10 5.04 4.20 9.55
CA LEU A 10 4.54 3.01 8.86
C LEU A 10 3.20 2.59 9.44
N HIS A 11 2.41 1.89 8.63
CA HIS A 11 1.20 1.23 9.10
C HIS A 11 1.50 0.24 10.24
N THR A 12 2.63 -0.48 10.15
CA THR A 12 3.12 -1.36 11.22
C THR A 12 3.35 -0.61 12.53
N ASP A 13 3.93 0.60 12.50
CA ASP A 13 4.13 1.42 13.70
C ASP A 13 2.78 1.74 14.41
N VAL A 14 1.73 2.00 13.62
CA VAL A 14 0.37 2.28 14.14
C VAL A 14 -0.25 1.03 14.77
N LEU A 15 -0.08 -0.13 14.14
CA LEU A 15 -0.56 -1.40 14.68
C LEU A 15 0.20 -1.80 15.95
N GLU A 16 1.53 -1.65 15.95
CA GLU A 16 2.37 -2.00 17.09
C GLU A 16 2.03 -1.17 18.33
N LYS A 17 1.76 0.12 18.16
CA LYS A 17 1.31 0.99 19.24
C LYS A 17 0.01 0.50 19.90
N ARG A 18 -0.88 -0.17 19.15
CA ARG A 18 -2.21 -0.59 19.66
C ARG A 18 -2.25 -2.04 20.13
N TYR A 19 -1.55 -2.93 19.44
CA TYR A 19 -1.70 -4.37 19.59
C TYR A 19 -0.40 -5.06 20.01
N GLY A 20 0.68 -4.29 20.22
CA GLY A 20 2.02 -4.82 20.50
C GLY A 20 2.70 -5.35 19.23
N LYS A 21 3.83 -6.05 19.41
CA LYS A 21 4.69 -6.53 18.31
C LYS A 21 3.87 -7.13 17.14
N ILE A 22 4.14 -6.65 15.93
CA ILE A 22 3.49 -7.11 14.71
C ILE A 22 4.51 -7.86 13.84
N THR A 23 4.08 -8.98 13.27
CA THR A 23 4.89 -9.77 12.31
C THR A 23 4.12 -9.98 11.01
N ALA A 24 4.83 -10.29 9.92
CA ALA A 24 4.18 -10.63 8.66
C ALA A 24 4.15 -12.16 8.48
N LYS A 25 2.96 -12.75 8.55
CA LYS A 25 2.71 -14.14 8.13
C LYS A 25 2.57 -14.16 6.61
N VAL A 26 3.61 -14.58 5.91
CA VAL A 26 3.63 -14.67 4.44
C VAL A 26 2.91 -15.95 4.01
N ILE A 27 1.87 -15.80 3.18
CA ILE A 27 1.10 -16.92 2.62
C ILE A 27 1.68 -17.32 1.26
N LYS A 28 2.03 -16.31 0.46
CA LYS A 28 2.56 -16.50 -0.89
C LYS A 28 3.58 -15.42 -1.17
N HIS A 29 4.69 -15.76 -1.79
CA HIS A 29 5.67 -14.80 -2.31
C HIS A 29 6.38 -15.40 -3.52
N ASN A 30 6.12 -14.84 -4.70
CA ASN A 30 6.81 -15.20 -5.94
C ASN A 30 7.15 -13.94 -6.75
N ASN A 31 7.66 -14.11 -7.97
CA ASN A 31 8.11 -12.98 -8.81
C ASN A 31 7.00 -12.01 -9.25
N LEU A 32 5.72 -12.37 -9.09
CA LEU A 32 4.58 -11.59 -9.55
C LEU A 32 3.72 -11.04 -8.41
N ILE A 33 3.63 -11.77 -7.30
CA ILE A 33 2.71 -11.47 -6.21
C ILE A 33 3.27 -11.91 -4.87
N ARG A 34 2.94 -11.14 -3.83
CA ARG A 34 3.07 -11.52 -2.44
C ARG A 34 1.74 -11.31 -1.72
N GLU A 35 1.38 -12.25 -0.86
CA GLU A 35 0.19 -12.21 0.00
C GLU A 35 0.64 -12.46 1.44
N SER A 36 0.21 -11.62 2.38
CA SER A 36 0.59 -11.75 3.78
C SER A 36 -0.42 -11.17 4.75
N HIS A 37 -0.49 -11.72 5.95
CA HIS A 37 -1.15 -11.10 7.09
C HIS A 37 -0.15 -10.34 7.96
N LEU A 38 -0.52 -9.16 8.43
CA LEU A 38 0.12 -8.51 9.57
C LEU A 38 -0.61 -8.96 10.83
N ILE A 39 0.05 -9.81 11.60
CA ILE A 39 -0.51 -10.47 12.78
C ILE A 39 0.15 -9.96 14.06
N ASP A 40 -0.64 -9.88 15.14
CA ASP A 40 -0.11 -9.65 16.49
C ASP A 40 0.41 -10.96 17.13
N LYS A 41 0.88 -10.87 18.38
CA LYS A 41 1.34 -12.03 19.16
C LYS A 41 0.26 -13.09 19.41
N LYS A 42 -1.03 -12.73 19.31
CA LYS A 42 -2.17 -13.65 19.47
C LYS A 42 -2.56 -14.30 18.13
N GLY A 43 -1.84 -14.00 17.05
CA GLY A 43 -2.14 -14.50 15.71
C GLY A 43 -3.32 -13.81 15.03
N ILE A 44 -3.87 -12.73 15.60
CA ILE A 44 -4.98 -12.01 14.99
C ILE A 44 -4.44 -11.16 13.84
N SER A 45 -5.03 -11.33 12.65
CA SER A 45 -4.68 -10.50 11.50
C SER A 45 -5.36 -9.14 11.58
N TRP A 46 -4.55 -8.09 11.66
CA TRP A 46 -5.04 -6.71 11.64
C TRP A 46 -5.06 -6.11 10.24
N THR A 47 -4.28 -6.68 9.32
CA THR A 47 -4.24 -6.27 7.92
C THR A 47 -3.84 -7.43 7.05
N TYR A 48 -4.58 -7.65 5.97
CA TYR A 48 -4.18 -8.55 4.90
C TYR A 48 -3.66 -7.69 3.74
N ALA A 49 -2.46 -8.02 3.25
CA ALA A 49 -1.80 -7.24 2.22
C ALA A 49 -1.48 -8.10 1.00
N ILE A 50 -1.80 -7.58 -0.18
CA ILE A 50 -1.38 -8.14 -1.46
C ILE A 50 -0.43 -7.15 -2.11
N THR A 51 0.75 -7.60 -2.51
CA THR A 51 1.72 -6.82 -3.29
C THR A 51 1.84 -7.40 -4.68
N PHE A 52 1.67 -6.58 -5.70
CA PHE A 52 1.95 -6.91 -7.09
C PHE A 52 3.31 -6.34 -7.49
N PHE A 53 4.21 -7.21 -7.92
CA PHE A 53 5.56 -6.80 -8.30
C PHE A 53 5.62 -6.30 -9.75
N PRO A 54 6.49 -5.32 -10.06
CA PRO A 54 6.76 -4.93 -11.43
C PRO A 54 7.48 -6.07 -12.17
N LYS A 55 7.24 -6.20 -13.49
CA LYS A 55 7.89 -7.21 -14.35
C LYS A 55 9.42 -7.18 -14.22
N LYS A 56 10.01 -5.98 -14.18
CA LYS A 56 11.45 -5.77 -13.96
C LYS A 56 11.65 -5.25 -12.54
N ARG A 57 12.25 -6.08 -11.68
CA ARG A 57 12.60 -5.71 -10.30
C ARG A 57 13.96 -5.04 -10.26
N ASN A 58 14.14 -4.09 -9.35
CA ASN A 58 15.43 -3.45 -9.15
C ASN A 58 16.36 -4.41 -8.37
N PRO A 59 17.56 -4.76 -8.86
CA PRO A 59 18.46 -5.69 -8.15
C PRO A 59 18.85 -5.20 -6.75
N LYS A 60 18.89 -3.87 -6.53
CA LYS A 60 19.27 -3.27 -5.24
C LYS A 60 18.31 -3.61 -4.10
N ILE A 61 17.09 -4.06 -4.39
CA ILE A 61 16.08 -4.44 -3.37
C ILE A 61 15.98 -5.95 -3.14
N LEU A 62 16.74 -6.79 -3.87
CA LEU A 62 16.64 -8.25 -3.73
C LEU A 62 17.01 -8.73 -2.31
N LYS A 63 18.07 -8.17 -1.71
CA LYS A 63 18.44 -8.50 -0.31
C LYS A 63 17.36 -8.08 0.71
N ILE A 64 16.60 -7.03 0.42
CA ILE A 64 15.47 -6.60 1.26
C ILE A 64 14.30 -7.56 1.07
N ASP A 65 14.08 -8.00 -0.17
CA ASP A 65 13.01 -8.93 -0.51
C ASP A 65 13.15 -10.27 0.20
N GLU A 66 14.37 -10.80 0.35
CA GLU A 66 14.59 -12.03 1.12
C GLU A 66 14.15 -11.90 2.58
N ALA A 67 14.46 -10.77 3.23
CA ALA A 67 13.96 -10.52 4.59
C ALA A 67 12.42 -10.44 4.62
N ILE A 68 11.80 -9.82 3.61
CA ILE A 68 10.35 -9.69 3.48
C ILE A 68 9.68 -11.06 3.23
N LYS A 69 10.33 -11.92 2.44
CA LYS A 69 9.93 -13.30 2.17
C LYS A 69 9.97 -14.15 3.43
N ASN A 70 10.96 -13.89 4.29
CA ASN A 70 11.14 -14.54 5.60
C ASN A 70 10.30 -13.89 6.72
N GLY A 71 9.25 -13.13 6.39
CA GLY A 71 8.27 -12.65 7.37
C GLY A 71 8.52 -11.26 7.95
N ALA A 72 9.51 -10.52 7.46
CA ALA A 72 9.66 -9.10 7.85
C ALA A 72 8.55 -8.24 7.21
N PRO A 73 7.94 -7.29 7.96
CA PRO A 73 7.07 -6.28 7.36
C PRO A 73 7.84 -5.43 6.34
N ILE A 74 7.25 -5.18 5.17
CA ILE A 74 7.89 -4.47 4.04
C ILE A 74 8.53 -3.17 4.52
N GLY A 75 7.76 -2.33 5.22
CA GLY A 75 8.25 -1.04 5.68
C GLY A 75 9.45 -1.13 6.63
N MET A 76 9.44 -2.09 7.55
CA MET A 76 10.54 -2.28 8.50
C MET A 76 11.80 -2.82 7.81
N ALA A 77 11.65 -3.76 6.86
CA ALA A 77 12.77 -4.31 6.11
C ALA A 77 13.50 -3.25 5.27
N PHE A 78 12.76 -2.32 4.68
CA PHE A 78 13.35 -1.18 3.97
C PHE A 78 14.01 -0.19 4.94
N ARG A 79 13.33 0.18 6.04
CA ARG A 79 13.85 1.11 7.05
C ARG A 79 15.16 0.59 7.67
N SER A 80 15.26 -0.70 7.99
CA SER A 80 16.47 -1.31 8.56
C SER A 80 17.69 -1.30 7.62
N LYS A 81 17.48 -1.04 6.32
CA LYS A 81 18.54 -0.86 5.33
C LYS A 81 18.78 0.61 4.97
N GLY A 82 18.23 1.54 5.73
CA GLY A 82 18.40 2.98 5.56
C GLY A 82 17.57 3.59 4.43
N TYR A 83 16.46 2.94 4.05
CA TYR A 83 15.53 3.53 3.08
C TYR A 83 14.47 4.37 3.79
N LEU A 84 14.20 5.53 3.20
CA LEU A 84 12.96 6.26 3.40
C LEU A 84 11.86 5.62 2.55
N ILE A 85 10.62 5.68 3.02
CA ILE A 85 9.45 5.10 2.36
C ILE A 85 8.37 6.16 2.21
N ARG A 86 7.68 6.13 1.07
CA ARG A 86 6.46 6.90 0.82
C ARG A 86 5.45 6.01 0.09
N LYS A 87 4.17 6.35 0.19
CA LYS A 87 3.09 5.65 -0.50
C LYS A 87 2.33 6.62 -1.38
N ASN A 88 2.36 6.40 -2.68
CA ASN A 88 1.44 7.08 -3.59
C ASN A 88 0.10 6.35 -3.52
N VAL A 89 -0.87 6.88 -2.79
CA VAL A 89 -2.20 6.27 -2.66
C VAL A 89 -2.96 6.49 -3.96
N VAL A 90 -3.30 5.43 -4.68
CA VAL A 90 -3.96 5.51 -5.99
C VAL A 90 -5.44 5.16 -5.93
N ASP A 91 -5.89 4.49 -4.87
CA ASP A 91 -7.31 4.30 -4.59
C ASP A 91 -7.57 3.94 -3.12
N VAL A 92 -8.78 4.24 -2.64
CA VAL A 92 -9.31 3.76 -1.36
C VAL A 92 -10.75 3.32 -1.58
N PHE A 93 -11.05 2.05 -1.30
CA PHE A 93 -12.34 1.46 -1.59
C PHE A 93 -12.80 0.47 -0.52
N ALA A 94 -14.07 0.11 -0.52
CA ALA A 94 -14.59 -0.99 0.28
C ALA A 94 -14.48 -2.30 -0.51
N VAL A 95 -14.10 -3.38 0.15
CA VAL A 95 -13.98 -4.71 -0.44
C VAL A 95 -14.77 -5.73 0.36
N LYS A 96 -15.45 -6.65 -0.32
CA LYS A 96 -16.18 -7.75 0.31
C LYS A 96 -15.17 -8.75 0.87
N LEU A 97 -15.33 -9.13 2.13
CA LEU A 97 -14.49 -10.12 2.79
C LEU A 97 -14.96 -11.53 2.44
N SER A 98 -14.01 -12.40 2.08
CA SER A 98 -14.23 -13.85 2.01
C SER A 98 -14.37 -14.45 3.41
N ASN A 99 -14.94 -15.65 3.49
CA ASN A 99 -15.10 -16.34 4.77
C ASN A 99 -13.76 -16.58 5.48
N HIS A 100 -12.71 -16.90 4.71
CA HIS A 100 -11.36 -17.03 5.24
C HIS A 100 -10.86 -15.72 5.86
N LEU A 101 -10.97 -14.58 5.17
CA LEU A 101 -10.55 -13.30 5.74
C LEU A 101 -11.40 -12.87 6.94
N LYS A 102 -12.70 -13.18 6.96
CA LYS A 102 -13.54 -12.93 8.14
C LYS A 102 -13.02 -13.70 9.36
N LYS A 103 -12.60 -14.96 9.16
CA LYS A 103 -11.98 -15.78 10.21
C LYS A 103 -10.64 -15.20 10.67
N GLU A 104 -9.73 -14.89 9.75
CA GLU A 104 -8.40 -14.33 10.08
C GLU A 104 -8.47 -12.97 10.77
N PHE A 105 -9.43 -12.11 10.36
CA PHE A 105 -9.69 -10.82 11.01
C PHE A 105 -10.52 -10.92 12.29
N ASN A 106 -11.04 -12.12 12.60
CA ASN A 106 -11.96 -12.38 13.70
C ASN A 106 -13.11 -11.35 13.73
N THR A 107 -13.89 -11.28 12.64
CA THR A 107 -14.96 -10.30 12.44
C THR A 107 -16.20 -10.91 11.78
N LYS A 108 -17.37 -10.36 12.09
CA LYS A 108 -18.65 -10.68 11.42
C LYS A 108 -18.97 -9.73 10.26
N GLU A 109 -18.23 -8.63 10.13
CA GLU A 109 -18.46 -7.60 9.13
C GLU A 109 -18.28 -8.15 7.70
N THR A 110 -19.10 -7.69 6.75
CA THR A 110 -19.06 -8.17 5.36
C THR A 110 -18.05 -7.42 4.51
N PHE A 111 -17.74 -6.18 4.87
CA PHE A 111 -16.85 -5.32 4.10
C PHE A 111 -15.68 -4.83 4.96
N ALA A 112 -14.56 -4.60 4.30
CA ALA A 112 -13.39 -3.94 4.87
C ALA A 112 -12.98 -2.75 4.02
N LYS A 113 -12.28 -1.78 4.64
CA LYS A 113 -11.60 -0.73 3.89
C LYS A 113 -10.31 -1.31 3.31
N ALA A 114 -10.10 -1.08 2.02
CA ALA A 114 -8.88 -1.37 1.30
C ALA A 114 -8.22 -0.06 0.84
N ARG A 115 -6.89 -0.02 0.90
CA ARG A 115 -6.09 1.08 0.35
C ARG A 115 -5.12 0.51 -0.66
N LEU A 116 -5.16 1.03 -1.87
CA LEU A 116 -4.25 0.68 -2.96
C LEU A 116 -3.20 1.78 -3.10
N SER A 117 -1.92 1.39 -3.10
CA SER A 117 -0.82 2.34 -3.18
C SER A 117 0.38 1.79 -3.95
N GLU A 118 1.13 2.67 -4.60
CA GLU A 118 2.46 2.35 -5.09
C GLU A 118 3.45 2.59 -3.95
N PHE A 119 4.24 1.58 -3.60
CA PHE A 119 5.21 1.64 -2.51
C PHE A 119 6.55 2.17 -3.02
N TYR A 120 6.86 3.40 -2.64
CA TYR A 120 8.11 4.06 -3.00
C TYR A 120 9.17 3.87 -1.90
N ALA A 121 10.41 3.64 -2.32
CA ALA A 121 11.56 3.61 -1.43
C ALA A 121 12.71 4.44 -1.99
N ARG A 122 13.45 5.13 -1.12
CA ARG A 122 14.61 5.95 -1.47
C ARG A 122 15.75 5.76 -0.47
N LYS A 123 16.99 5.63 -0.95
CA LYS A 123 18.19 5.53 -0.10
C LYS A 123 19.17 6.64 -0.48
N GLY A 124 19.41 7.57 0.45
CA GLY A 124 20.26 8.74 0.23
C GLY A 124 19.76 9.58 -0.97
N LYS A 125 20.71 10.08 -1.78
CA LYS A 125 20.42 10.92 -2.95
C LYS A 125 19.93 10.16 -4.19
N ASN A 126 19.89 8.82 -4.15
CA ASN A 126 19.41 8.03 -5.29
C ASN A 126 17.95 8.38 -5.63
N PRO A 127 17.54 8.29 -6.91
CA PRO A 127 16.15 8.44 -7.30
C PRO A 127 15.25 7.40 -6.61
N PRO A 128 14.00 7.75 -6.28
CA PRO A 128 13.08 6.84 -5.66
C PRO A 128 12.69 5.70 -6.61
N ILE A 129 12.57 4.52 -6.04
CA ILE A 129 12.19 3.29 -6.74
C ILE A 129 10.83 2.81 -6.25
N ILE A 130 10.08 2.15 -7.13
CA ILE A 130 8.81 1.52 -6.77
C ILE A 130 9.09 0.05 -6.50
N TYR A 131 8.84 -0.38 -5.26
CA TYR A 131 8.95 -1.78 -4.86
C TYR A 131 7.84 -2.63 -5.49
N GLY A 132 6.63 -2.11 -5.48
CA GLY A 132 5.45 -2.74 -6.05
C GLY A 132 4.18 -1.95 -5.73
N THR A 133 3.05 -2.44 -6.24
CA THR A 133 1.73 -1.92 -5.93
C THR A 133 1.13 -2.77 -4.81
N VAL A 134 0.85 -2.15 -3.68
CA VAL A 134 0.37 -2.80 -2.46
C VAL A 134 -1.09 -2.42 -2.22
N VAL A 135 -1.96 -3.41 -2.06
CA VAL A 135 -3.24 -3.23 -1.40
C VAL A 135 -3.13 -3.67 0.05
N GLU A 136 -3.56 -2.81 0.96
CA GLU A 136 -3.73 -3.11 2.39
C GLU A 136 -5.23 -3.17 2.68
N ILE A 137 -5.72 -4.34 3.09
CA ILE A 137 -7.10 -4.57 3.51
C ILE A 137 -7.11 -4.60 5.03
N TYR A 138 -7.76 -3.61 5.64
CA TYR A 138 -7.75 -3.43 7.08
C TYR A 138 -8.83 -4.25 7.76
N SER A 139 -8.51 -4.90 8.87
CA SER A 139 -9.52 -5.55 9.70
C SER A 139 -10.60 -4.52 10.10
N PRO A 140 -11.90 -4.82 9.93
CA PRO A 140 -12.99 -3.95 10.36
C PRO A 140 -12.97 -3.58 11.85
N ARG A 141 -12.28 -4.39 12.67
CA ARG A 141 -12.06 -4.13 14.10
C ARG A 141 -10.99 -3.07 14.35
N PHE A 142 -10.06 -2.89 13.42
CA PHE A 142 -9.08 -1.81 13.46
C PHE A 142 -9.61 -0.56 12.75
N ARG A 143 -10.22 -0.71 11.57
CA ARG A 143 -10.80 0.39 10.79
C ARG A 143 -12.09 -0.04 10.11
N LYS A 144 -13.18 0.68 10.40
CA LYS A 144 -14.47 0.50 9.73
C LYS A 144 -14.35 0.70 8.21
N ALA A 145 -15.18 -0.02 7.46
CA ALA A 145 -15.24 0.01 5.99
C ALA A 145 -15.84 1.30 5.40
N ARG A 146 -15.60 2.46 6.03
CA ARG A 146 -16.12 3.77 5.61
C ARG A 146 -15.02 4.62 5.01
N ILE A 147 -15.21 5.09 3.78
CA ILE A 147 -14.27 5.97 3.06
C ILE A 147 -14.67 7.43 3.34
N ASN A 148 -13.79 8.21 3.96
CA ASN A 148 -14.07 9.59 4.33
C ASN A 148 -13.41 10.60 3.37
N LYS A 149 -13.64 11.91 3.58
CA LYS A 149 -13.06 12.97 2.75
C LYS A 149 -11.52 12.95 2.76
N VAL A 150 -10.92 12.63 3.91
CA VAL A 150 -9.45 12.53 4.06
C VAL A 150 -8.89 11.40 3.20
N ASP A 151 -9.54 10.23 3.19
CA ASP A 151 -9.14 9.11 2.33
C ASP A 151 -9.16 9.52 0.84
N ARG A 152 -10.23 10.19 0.40
CA ARG A 152 -10.39 10.65 -0.99
C ARG A 152 -9.37 11.71 -1.39
N ALA A 153 -9.02 12.61 -0.47
CA ALA A 153 -8.03 13.67 -0.69
C ALA A 153 -6.60 13.12 -0.84
N GLN A 154 -6.33 11.89 -0.38
CA GLN A 154 -5.03 11.24 -0.56
C GLN A 154 -4.89 10.56 -1.94
N ILE A 155 -5.96 10.40 -2.70
CA ILE A 155 -5.95 9.66 -3.98
C ILE A 155 -5.28 10.50 -5.07
N ASN A 156 -4.19 9.94 -5.58
CA ASN A 156 -3.40 10.45 -6.70
C ASN A 156 -3.53 9.54 -7.94
N PRO A 157 -3.18 10.07 -9.12
CA PRO A 157 -2.87 9.27 -10.32
C PRO A 157 -1.82 8.18 -10.07
N THR A 158 -1.80 7.14 -10.90
CA THR A 158 -0.69 6.18 -10.91
C THR A 158 0.58 6.83 -11.43
N THR A 159 1.75 6.33 -11.02
CA THR A 159 3.05 6.80 -11.52
C THR A 159 3.11 6.74 -13.04
N LYS A 160 2.51 5.70 -13.63
CA LYS A 160 2.47 5.52 -15.08
C LYS A 160 1.72 6.66 -15.77
N GLN A 161 0.57 7.08 -15.24
CA GLN A 161 -0.16 8.20 -15.84
C GLN A 161 0.49 9.55 -15.56
N PHE A 162 1.12 9.73 -14.40
CA PHE A 162 1.95 10.90 -14.13
C PHE A 162 3.09 11.05 -15.16
N GLY A 163 3.76 9.94 -15.50
CA GLY A 163 4.82 9.97 -16.52
C GLY A 163 4.36 10.48 -17.89
N LYS A 164 3.10 10.24 -18.27
CA LYS A 164 2.53 10.72 -19.55
C LYS A 164 2.32 12.23 -19.61
N ILE A 165 2.31 12.90 -18.46
CA ILE A 165 2.20 14.35 -18.34
C ILE A 165 3.50 14.98 -17.83
N SER A 166 4.61 14.27 -18.01
CA SER A 166 5.97 14.69 -17.64
C SER A 166 6.20 14.91 -16.14
N VAL A 167 5.37 14.31 -15.28
CA VAL A 167 5.60 14.31 -13.82
C VAL A 167 6.51 13.14 -13.47
N THR A 168 7.67 13.45 -12.88
CA THR A 168 8.70 12.44 -12.56
C THR A 168 8.43 11.74 -11.22
N LYS A 169 9.10 10.61 -10.98
CA LYS A 169 9.04 9.92 -9.67
C LYS A 169 9.60 10.76 -8.53
N GLU A 170 10.59 11.60 -8.81
CA GLU A 170 11.16 12.55 -7.83
C GLU A 170 10.09 13.57 -7.45
N GLU A 171 9.40 14.14 -8.44
CA GLU A 171 8.33 15.12 -8.19
C GLU A 171 7.15 14.50 -7.43
N ILE A 172 6.73 13.27 -7.78
CA ILE A 172 5.70 12.53 -7.02
C ILE A 172 6.16 12.33 -5.57
N TRP A 173 7.40 11.85 -5.40
CA TRP A 173 8.00 11.63 -4.09
C TRP A 173 7.93 12.89 -3.25
N ASP A 174 8.43 14.03 -3.74
CA ASP A 174 8.46 15.30 -3.01
C ASP A 174 7.07 15.84 -2.69
N ARG A 175 6.13 15.76 -3.63
CA ARG A 175 4.75 16.21 -3.42
C ARG A 175 4.01 15.39 -2.37
N ILE A 176 4.29 14.08 -2.24
CA ILE A 176 3.72 13.27 -1.15
C ILE A 176 4.15 13.86 0.21
N THR A 177 5.40 14.30 0.34
CA THR A 177 5.89 14.94 1.57
C THR A 177 5.27 16.31 1.83
N GLN A 178 4.96 17.05 0.77
CA GLN A 178 4.31 18.35 0.88
C GLN A 178 2.79 18.24 1.10
N GLY A 179 2.26 17.04 1.36
CA GLY A 179 0.84 16.80 1.61
C GLY A 179 -0.01 16.71 0.34
N ASN A 180 0.56 16.19 -0.76
CA ASN A 180 -0.08 16.07 -2.07
C ASN A 180 -0.58 17.42 -2.62
N LYS A 181 0.24 18.46 -2.52
CA LYS A 181 -0.08 19.76 -3.12
C LYS A 181 0.19 19.71 -4.62
N TRP A 182 -0.88 19.79 -5.43
CA TRP A 182 -0.83 19.73 -6.90
C TRP A 182 -1.34 21.00 -7.59
N LYS A 183 -1.53 22.10 -6.84
CA LYS A 183 -2.18 23.34 -7.33
C LYS A 183 -1.55 23.91 -8.62
N ASN A 184 -0.23 23.91 -8.73
CA ASN A 184 0.48 24.43 -9.91
C ASN A 184 0.33 23.57 -11.17
N ILE A 185 -0.20 22.34 -11.07
CA ILE A 185 -0.46 21.45 -12.20
C ILE A 185 -1.83 20.77 -12.10
N GLN A 186 -2.81 21.44 -11.49
CA GLN A 186 -4.10 20.85 -11.13
C GLN A 186 -4.83 20.21 -12.32
N GLU A 187 -4.89 20.88 -13.46
CA GLU A 187 -5.53 20.33 -14.67
C GLU A 187 -4.83 19.09 -15.21
N LYS A 188 -3.49 19.07 -15.18
CA LYS A 188 -2.70 17.89 -15.58
C LYS A 188 -2.95 16.75 -14.61
N HIS A 189 -2.96 17.03 -13.30
CA HIS A 189 -3.24 16.05 -12.25
C HIS A 189 -4.62 15.41 -12.42
N GLU A 190 -5.67 16.20 -12.63
CA GLU A 190 -7.03 15.69 -12.83
C GLU A 190 -7.15 14.86 -14.12
N ARG A 191 -6.48 15.27 -15.21
CA ARG A 191 -6.40 14.45 -16.44
C ARG A 191 -5.69 13.12 -16.18
N ALA A 192 -4.56 13.12 -15.47
CA ALA A 192 -3.84 11.91 -15.11
C ALA A 192 -4.66 11.00 -14.16
N LYS A 193 -5.51 11.60 -13.32
CA LYS A 193 -6.39 10.87 -12.41
C LYS A 193 -7.48 10.14 -13.18
N LYS A 194 -8.13 10.82 -14.13
CA LYS A 194 -9.11 10.21 -15.05
C LYS A 194 -8.48 9.09 -15.89
N SER A 195 -7.28 9.32 -16.44
CA SER A 195 -6.58 8.29 -17.23
C SER A 195 -6.07 7.11 -16.41
N SER A 196 -6.00 7.24 -15.07
CA SER A 196 -5.63 6.14 -14.16
C SER A 196 -6.77 5.16 -13.92
N LEU A 197 -8.03 5.57 -14.13
CA LEU A 197 -9.20 4.77 -13.79
C LEU A 197 -9.20 3.35 -14.41
N PRO A 198 -8.87 3.15 -15.70
CA PRO A 198 -8.85 1.80 -16.28
C PRO A 198 -7.79 0.90 -15.62
N GLU A 199 -6.63 1.44 -15.28
CA GLU A 199 -5.55 0.70 -14.61
C GLU A 199 -5.96 0.34 -13.17
N VAL A 200 -6.56 1.29 -12.45
CA VAL A 200 -7.09 1.08 -11.10
C VAL A 200 -8.21 0.03 -11.11
N SER A 201 -9.14 0.07 -12.08
CA SER A 201 -10.19 -0.94 -12.21
C SER A 201 -9.63 -2.35 -12.37
N ARG A 202 -8.66 -2.53 -13.29
CA ARG A 202 -7.99 -3.83 -13.49
C ARG A 202 -7.28 -4.32 -12.22
N LEU A 203 -6.68 -3.40 -11.46
CA LEU A 203 -6.08 -3.75 -10.16
C LEU A 203 -7.15 -4.21 -9.16
N ARG A 204 -8.31 -3.54 -9.09
CA ARG A 204 -9.42 -3.93 -8.21
C ARG A 204 -10.02 -5.28 -8.58
N GLU A 205 -10.16 -5.57 -9.87
CA GLU A 205 -10.60 -6.88 -10.36
C GLU A 205 -9.60 -7.97 -9.98
N ARG A 206 -8.29 -7.72 -10.19
CA ARG A 206 -7.23 -8.64 -9.80
C ARG A 206 -7.22 -8.92 -8.29
N ILE A 207 -7.42 -7.87 -7.47
CA ILE A 207 -7.55 -8.00 -6.01
C ILE A 207 -8.76 -8.86 -5.67
N SER A 208 -9.93 -8.58 -6.24
CA SER A 208 -11.15 -9.35 -6.02
C SER A 208 -10.96 -10.83 -6.38
N SER A 209 -10.22 -11.13 -7.45
CA SER A 209 -9.89 -12.51 -7.83
C SER A 209 -8.94 -13.19 -6.84
N CYS A 210 -7.98 -12.48 -6.23
CA CYS A 210 -7.17 -13.03 -5.14
C CYS A 210 -8.02 -13.36 -3.91
N LEU A 211 -9.03 -12.54 -3.60
CA LEU A 211 -9.88 -12.72 -2.43
C LEU A 211 -10.94 -13.82 -2.55
N ARG A 212 -11.18 -14.33 -3.76
CA ARG A 212 -12.14 -15.42 -4.02
C ARG A 212 -11.56 -16.82 -3.82
N ARG A 213 -10.25 -16.92 -3.65
CA ARG A 213 -9.54 -18.18 -3.35
C ARG A 213 -9.73 -18.54 -1.88
#